data_AF-A0A8B6DNB5-F1
#
_entry.id   AF-A0A8B6DNB5-F1
#
_cell.length_a   1.000
_cell.length_b   1.000
_cell.length_c   1.000
_cell.angle_alpha   90.00
_cell.angle_beta   90.00
_cell.angle_gamma   90.00
#
_symmetry.space_group_name_H-M   'P 1'
#
loop_
_entity.id
_entity.type
_entity.pdbx_description
1 polymer ?
#
loop_
_entity_poly.entity_id
_entity_poly.type
_entity_poly.pdbx_seq_one_letter_code
_entity_poly.pdbx_strand_id
1 'polypeptide(L)'
;MFAAGIVYHANIYPNHTVTAFPRDIQNWQIWSILKIPYWQVYGELYLDVLEASDDTGCTNNVTLWENDQSINRCPTSDWLPPVIAASYMMLTNWLLLNIVIAMFSARFELIKTKSSQKWRYYRHSVVIEYEHKIPSPLNIPFRVLYILAVVICYLPCLLICGCDEYKHTDLAIERMLQKQREFAKVIIEEEKEEEHIK
;
A
#
# COMPACT_ATOMS: atom_id res chain seq x y z
N MET A 1 -15.76 -9.29 -11.49
CA MET A 1 -15.62 -10.11 -10.28
C MET A 1 -16.98 -10.66 -9.81
N PHE A 2 -17.82 -9.89 -9.09
CA PHE A 2 -19.10 -10.39 -8.57
C PHE A 2 -20.01 -11.04 -9.63
N ALA A 3 -20.21 -10.37 -10.77
CA ALA A 3 -21.05 -10.91 -11.85
C ALA A 3 -20.55 -12.26 -12.37
N ALA A 4 -19.25 -12.35 -12.70
CA ALA A 4 -18.64 -13.60 -13.15
C ALA A 4 -18.73 -14.71 -12.07
N GLY A 5 -18.47 -14.36 -10.81
CA GLY A 5 -18.57 -15.29 -9.69
C GLY A 5 -19.98 -15.88 -9.53
N ILE A 6 -21.02 -15.04 -9.61
CA ILE A 6 -22.42 -15.50 -9.53
C ILE A 6 -22.74 -16.45 -10.69
N VAL A 7 -22.32 -16.11 -11.92
CA VAL A 7 -22.58 -16.93 -13.10
C VAL A 7 -21.85 -18.28 -13.04
N TYR A 8 -20.61 -18.32 -12.54
CA TYR A 8 -19.90 -19.57 -12.31
C TYR A 8 -20.62 -20.42 -11.28
N HIS A 9 -20.94 -19.85 -10.12
CA HIS A 9 -21.57 -20.58 -9.03
C HIS A 9 -22.96 -21.12 -9.41
N ALA A 10 -23.72 -20.37 -10.22
CA ALA A 10 -25.04 -20.78 -10.70
C ALA A 10 -25.00 -21.93 -11.72
N ASN A 11 -23.98 -21.99 -12.59
CA ASN A 11 -23.84 -23.09 -13.56
C ASN A 11 -23.19 -24.33 -12.94
N ILE A 12 -22.10 -24.16 -12.19
CA ILE A 12 -21.34 -25.28 -11.62
C ILE A 12 -22.19 -26.06 -10.61
N TYR A 13 -23.04 -25.37 -9.85
CA TYR A 13 -23.93 -25.97 -8.87
C TYR A 13 -25.39 -25.64 -9.24
N PRO A 14 -26.09 -26.41 -10.08
CA PRO A 14 -27.50 -26.14 -10.35
C PRO A 14 -28.39 -26.56 -9.16
N ASN A 15 -29.44 -25.80 -8.86
CA ASN A 15 -30.40 -26.09 -7.77
C ASN A 15 -29.81 -26.19 -6.35
N HIS A 16 -28.61 -25.66 -6.11
CA HIS A 16 -28.12 -25.43 -4.76
C HIS A 16 -28.81 -24.18 -4.19
N THR A 17 -29.23 -24.23 -2.93
CA THR A 17 -29.83 -23.08 -2.26
C THR A 17 -28.73 -22.24 -1.62
N VAL A 18 -28.42 -21.09 -2.23
CA VAL A 18 -27.53 -20.10 -1.59
C VAL A 18 -28.35 -19.35 -0.54
N THR A 19 -28.25 -19.76 0.73
CA THR A 19 -28.66 -18.88 1.82
C THR A 19 -27.67 -17.71 1.89
N ALA A 20 -28.09 -16.52 1.46
CA ALA A 20 -27.26 -15.32 1.42
C ALA A 20 -26.71 -14.91 2.80
N PHE A 21 -27.34 -15.39 3.87
CA PHE A 21 -26.89 -15.24 5.25
C PHE A 21 -26.56 -16.62 5.83
N PRO A 22 -25.34 -16.82 6.37
CA PRO A 22 -24.89 -18.10 6.89
C PRO A 22 -25.65 -18.49 8.16
N ARG A 23 -25.93 -19.79 8.34
CA ARG A 23 -26.19 -20.37 9.67
C ARG A 23 -24.90 -20.60 10.44
N ASP A 24 -23.79 -20.87 9.75
CA ASP A 24 -22.46 -21.11 10.32
C ASP A 24 -21.41 -20.14 9.75
N ILE A 25 -20.72 -19.42 10.63
CA ILE A 25 -19.72 -18.38 10.29
C ILE A 25 -18.47 -18.99 9.60
N GLN A 26 -18.29 -20.31 9.71
CA GLN A 26 -17.07 -21.00 9.29
C GLN A 26 -16.98 -21.22 7.76
N ASN A 27 -18.12 -21.21 7.04
CA ASN A 27 -18.16 -21.39 5.58
C ASN A 27 -18.94 -20.24 4.90
N TRP A 28 -18.27 -19.10 4.70
CA TRP A 28 -18.85 -17.95 3.99
C TRP A 28 -19.03 -18.25 2.50
N GLN A 29 -20.26 -18.54 2.08
CA GLN A 29 -20.61 -18.83 0.68
C GLN A 29 -20.29 -17.67 -0.28
N ILE A 30 -20.39 -16.42 0.19
CA ILE A 30 -19.96 -15.23 -0.57
C ILE A 30 -18.47 -15.27 -0.92
N TRP A 31 -17.64 -15.82 -0.05
CA TRP A 31 -16.20 -15.95 -0.30
C TRP A 31 -15.93 -16.99 -1.40
N SER A 32 -16.70 -18.08 -1.44
CA SER A 32 -16.65 -19.07 -2.52
C SER A 32 -16.98 -18.50 -3.90
N ILE A 33 -17.90 -17.53 -3.97
CA ILE A 33 -18.28 -16.83 -5.20
C ILE A 33 -17.20 -15.85 -5.65
N LEU A 34 -16.53 -15.18 -4.70
CA LEU A 34 -15.52 -14.15 -4.99
C LEU A 34 -14.12 -14.69 -5.25
N LYS A 35 -13.74 -15.81 -4.62
CA LYS A 35 -12.37 -16.32 -4.67
C LYS A 35 -11.93 -16.67 -6.10
N ILE A 36 -12.77 -17.37 -6.86
CA ILE A 36 -12.44 -17.86 -8.21
C ILE A 36 -12.14 -16.68 -9.16
N PRO A 37 -13.05 -15.73 -9.39
CA PRO A 37 -12.78 -14.61 -10.30
C PRO A 37 -11.73 -13.60 -9.77
N TYR A 38 -11.42 -13.62 -8.47
CA TYR A 38 -10.32 -12.83 -7.91
C TYR A 38 -8.96 -13.42 -8.29
N TRP A 39 -8.74 -14.70 -8.01
CA TRP A 39 -7.48 -15.39 -8.31
C TRP A 39 -7.21 -15.48 -9.82
N GLN A 40 -8.25 -15.55 -10.65
CA GLN A 40 -8.13 -15.46 -12.11
C GLN A 40 -7.44 -14.18 -12.59
N VAL A 41 -7.59 -13.05 -11.89
CA VAL A 41 -6.87 -11.81 -12.25
C VAL A 41 -5.36 -11.95 -12.07
N TYR A 42 -4.93 -12.82 -11.16
CA TYR A 42 -3.53 -13.09 -10.87
C TYR A 42 -2.95 -14.26 -11.70
N GLY A 43 -3.76 -14.89 -12.56
CA GLY A 43 -3.34 -15.97 -13.46
C GLY A 43 -3.70 -17.39 -13.00
N GLU A 44 -4.33 -17.55 -11.84
CA GLU A 44 -4.81 -18.86 -11.36
C GLU A 44 -6.20 -19.15 -11.91
N LEU A 45 -6.30 -20.07 -12.86
CA LEU A 45 -7.51 -20.26 -13.68
C LEU A 45 -8.59 -21.12 -13.00
N TYR A 46 -8.20 -22.08 -12.13
CA TYR A 46 -9.06 -23.10 -11.52
C TYR A 46 -9.93 -23.86 -12.54
N LEU A 47 -9.30 -24.30 -13.63
CA LEU A 47 -9.97 -24.94 -14.76
C LEU A 47 -10.60 -26.28 -14.38
N ASP A 48 -9.98 -26.97 -13.42
CA ASP A 48 -10.43 -28.21 -12.81
C ASP A 48 -11.82 -28.11 -12.18
N VAL A 49 -12.11 -26.99 -11.52
CA VAL A 49 -13.42 -26.69 -10.91
C VAL A 49 -14.43 -26.23 -11.97
N LEU A 50 -13.97 -25.47 -12.99
CA LEU A 50 -14.82 -24.90 -14.05
C LEU A 50 -15.28 -25.95 -15.07
N GLU A 51 -14.43 -26.91 -15.41
CA GLU A 51 -14.74 -28.00 -16.35
C GLU A 51 -15.38 -29.21 -15.66
N ALA A 52 -15.53 -29.15 -14.33
CA ALA A 52 -16.02 -30.23 -13.48
C ALA A 52 -15.18 -31.52 -13.58
N SER A 53 -13.86 -31.37 -13.67
CA SER A 53 -12.93 -32.51 -13.69
C SER A 53 -12.46 -32.92 -12.29
N ASP A 54 -12.67 -32.07 -11.27
CA ASP A 54 -12.37 -32.41 -9.88
C ASP A 54 -13.55 -33.11 -9.20
N ASP A 55 -13.46 -34.44 -9.07
CA ASP A 55 -14.43 -35.32 -8.40
C ASP A 55 -13.91 -35.81 -7.03
N THR A 56 -12.89 -35.16 -6.46
CA THR A 56 -12.25 -35.66 -5.23
C THR A 56 -13.09 -35.37 -3.99
N GLY A 57 -13.79 -36.38 -3.48
CA GLY A 57 -14.48 -36.31 -2.18
C GLY A 57 -15.81 -35.54 -2.18
N CYS A 58 -16.48 -35.47 -3.33
CA CYS A 58 -17.79 -34.84 -3.47
C CYS A 58 -18.91 -35.87 -3.67
N THR A 59 -20.18 -35.45 -3.54
CA THR A 59 -21.33 -36.33 -3.81
C THR A 59 -22.36 -35.66 -4.73
N ASN A 60 -22.95 -36.45 -5.63
CA ASN A 60 -24.07 -36.04 -6.47
C ASN A 60 -25.44 -36.28 -5.82
N ASN A 61 -25.48 -37.05 -4.72
CA ASN A 61 -26.75 -37.41 -4.08
C ASN A 61 -27.29 -36.26 -3.24
N VAL A 62 -28.47 -35.76 -3.62
CA VAL A 62 -29.15 -34.61 -3.00
C VAL A 62 -29.30 -34.77 -1.49
N THR A 63 -29.68 -35.96 -1.06
CA THR A 63 -29.94 -36.24 0.36
C THR A 63 -28.69 -36.31 1.21
N LEU A 64 -27.49 -36.45 0.62
CA LEU A 64 -26.24 -36.53 1.37
C LEU A 64 -25.65 -35.14 1.64
N TRP A 65 -25.56 -34.28 0.62
CA TRP A 65 -25.02 -32.92 0.79
C TRP A 65 -26.01 -31.94 1.43
N GLU A 66 -27.32 -32.23 1.43
CA GLU A 66 -28.32 -31.39 2.12
C GLU A 66 -28.37 -31.68 3.64
N ASN A 67 -28.11 -32.93 4.03
CA ASN A 67 -28.13 -33.35 5.44
C ASN A 67 -26.78 -33.18 6.15
N ASP A 68 -25.68 -33.24 5.41
CA ASP A 68 -24.33 -33.10 5.96
C ASP A 68 -23.57 -31.95 5.28
N GLN A 69 -23.39 -30.86 6.02
CA GLN A 69 -22.71 -29.64 5.58
C GLN A 69 -21.20 -29.86 5.33
N SER A 70 -20.63 -30.97 5.78
CA SER A 70 -19.21 -31.32 5.56
C SER A 70 -18.96 -31.92 4.18
N ILE A 71 -20.00 -32.37 3.49
CA ILE A 71 -19.91 -33.02 2.18
C ILE A 71 -20.20 -31.99 1.09
N ASN A 72 -19.21 -31.73 0.23
CA ASN A 72 -19.37 -30.83 -0.90
C ASN A 72 -20.10 -31.51 -2.07
N ARG A 73 -20.91 -30.74 -2.78
CA ARG A 73 -21.52 -31.18 -4.03
C ARG A 73 -20.48 -31.20 -5.15
N CYS A 74 -20.56 -32.19 -6.04
CA CYS A 74 -19.69 -32.24 -7.21
C CYS A 74 -20.04 -31.12 -8.23
N PRO A 75 -19.04 -30.53 -8.88
CA PRO A 75 -19.26 -29.58 -9.96
C PRO A 75 -19.96 -30.28 -11.14
N THR A 76 -20.82 -29.55 -11.85
CA THR A 76 -21.47 -30.02 -13.08
C THR A 76 -20.73 -29.48 -14.29
N SER A 77 -20.47 -30.34 -15.28
CA SER A 77 -19.74 -29.94 -16.49
C SER A 77 -20.65 -29.15 -17.43
N ASP A 78 -20.28 -27.88 -17.66
CA ASP A 78 -20.94 -26.97 -18.59
C ASP A 78 -19.90 -26.24 -19.44
N TRP A 79 -20.25 -25.87 -20.68
CA TRP A 79 -19.35 -25.14 -21.58
C TRP A 79 -19.30 -23.63 -21.31
N LEU A 80 -20.30 -23.10 -20.61
CA LEU A 80 -20.45 -21.66 -20.37
C LEU A 80 -19.41 -21.09 -19.38
N PRO A 81 -19.12 -21.72 -18.22
CA PRO A 81 -18.11 -21.22 -17.28
C PRO A 81 -16.71 -21.01 -17.89
N PRO A 82 -16.11 -21.95 -18.65
CA PRO A 82 -14.79 -21.73 -19.24
C PRO A 82 -14.79 -20.62 -20.31
N VAL A 83 -15.87 -20.48 -21.10
CA VAL A 83 -16.00 -19.38 -22.08
C VAL A 83 -16.07 -18.02 -21.38
N ILE A 84 -16.83 -17.91 -20.29
CA ILE A 84 -16.89 -16.68 -19.50
C ILE A 84 -15.52 -16.39 -18.86
N ALA A 85 -14.82 -17.40 -18.37
CA ALA A 85 -13.47 -17.26 -17.82
C ALA A 85 -12.47 -16.71 -18.85
N ALA A 86 -12.47 -17.25 -20.07
CA ALA A 86 -11.63 -16.74 -21.16
C ALA A 86 -11.96 -15.26 -21.49
N SER A 87 -13.25 -14.92 -21.59
CA SER A 87 -13.68 -13.53 -21.85
C SER A 87 -13.31 -12.58 -20.71
N TYR A 88 -13.44 -13.02 -19.46
CA TYR A 88 -13.12 -12.24 -18.27
C TYR A 88 -11.61 -11.98 -18.15
N MET A 89 -10.79 -12.99 -18.43
CA MET A 89 -9.34 -12.83 -18.50
C MET A 89 -8.92 -11.89 -19.62
N MET A 90 -9.52 -11.99 -20.80
CA MET A 90 -9.21 -11.09 -21.91
C MET A 90 -9.56 -9.63 -21.56
N LEU A 91 -10.73 -9.38 -20.98
CA LEU A 91 -11.15 -8.05 -20.55
C LEU A 91 -10.24 -7.51 -19.44
N THR A 92 -9.90 -8.33 -18.45
CA THR A 92 -9.03 -7.88 -17.35
C THR A 92 -7.62 -7.59 -17.86
N ASN A 93 -7.08 -8.44 -18.72
CA ASN A 93 -5.74 -8.23 -19.24
C ASN A 93 -5.68 -7.04 -20.20
N TRP A 94 -6.59 -6.91 -21.17
CA TRP A 94 -6.49 -5.86 -22.19
C TRP A 94 -7.21 -4.57 -21.83
N LEU A 95 -8.30 -4.60 -21.09
CA LEU A 95 -9.01 -3.36 -20.74
C LEU A 95 -8.47 -2.77 -19.44
N LEU A 96 -8.32 -3.58 -18.39
CA LEU A 96 -7.91 -3.05 -17.08
C LEU A 96 -6.45 -2.60 -17.09
N LEU A 97 -5.51 -3.42 -17.57
CA LEU A 97 -4.09 -3.04 -17.58
C LEU A 97 -3.83 -1.82 -18.46
N ASN A 98 -4.42 -1.77 -19.66
CA ASN A 98 -4.21 -0.65 -20.57
C ASN A 98 -4.74 0.68 -19.99
N ILE A 99 -5.89 0.65 -19.31
CA ILE A 99 -6.42 1.84 -18.64
C ILE A 99 -5.56 2.22 -17.43
N VAL A 100 -5.13 1.25 -16.61
CA VAL A 100 -4.29 1.52 -15.43
C VAL A 100 -2.94 2.11 -15.83
N ILE A 101 -2.29 1.54 -16.86
CA ILE A 101 -1.02 2.05 -17.39
C ILE A 101 -1.22 3.47 -17.96
N ALA A 102 -2.31 3.74 -18.67
CA ALA A 102 -2.63 5.08 -19.19
C ALA A 102 -2.84 6.11 -18.07
N MET A 103 -3.59 5.76 -17.02
CA MET A 103 -3.76 6.64 -15.87
C MET A 103 -2.43 6.88 -15.14
N PHE A 104 -1.64 5.83 -14.94
CA PHE A 104 -0.36 5.93 -14.26
C PHE A 104 0.62 6.81 -15.03
N SER A 105 0.76 6.61 -16.33
CA SER A 105 1.63 7.44 -17.18
C SER A 105 1.21 8.92 -17.16
N ALA A 106 -0.09 9.21 -17.32
CA ALA A 106 -0.61 10.58 -17.26
C ALA A 106 -0.37 11.24 -15.89
N ARG A 107 -0.58 10.52 -14.78
CA ARG A 107 -0.32 11.05 -13.44
C ARG A 107 1.17 11.17 -13.14
N PHE A 108 1.98 10.25 -13.65
CA PHE A 108 3.43 10.26 -13.46
C PHE A 108 4.07 11.49 -14.08
N GLU A 109 3.64 11.90 -15.29
CA GLU A 109 4.14 13.12 -15.93
C GLU A 109 3.85 14.37 -15.09
N LEU A 110 2.63 14.47 -14.55
CA LEU A 110 2.23 15.58 -13.69
C LEU A 110 3.00 15.60 -12.35
N ILE A 111 3.19 14.43 -11.73
CA ILE A 111 3.87 14.32 -10.44
C ILE A 111 5.38 14.55 -10.58
N LYS A 112 5.98 14.13 -11.70
CA LYS A 112 7.43 14.21 -11.93
C LYS A 112 7.97 15.63 -11.82
N THR A 113 7.27 16.63 -12.35
CA THR A 113 7.70 18.03 -12.31
C THR A 113 7.69 18.58 -10.89
N LYS A 114 6.57 18.38 -10.16
CA LYS A 114 6.40 18.79 -8.76
C LYS A 114 7.38 18.08 -7.83
N SER A 115 7.52 16.77 -8.00
CA SER A 115 8.46 15.96 -7.22
C SER A 115 9.91 16.39 -7.45
N SER A 116 10.29 16.77 -8.68
CA SER A 116 11.64 17.27 -8.96
C SER A 116 11.95 18.59 -8.26
N GLN A 117 11.00 19.53 -8.21
CA GLN A 117 11.16 20.78 -7.47
C GLN A 117 11.28 20.52 -5.96
N LYS A 118 10.41 19.68 -5.41
CA LYS A 118 10.44 19.27 -3.99
C LYS A 118 11.75 18.55 -3.64
N TRP A 119 12.24 17.67 -4.50
CA TRP A 119 13.54 17.00 -4.34
C TRP A 119 14.71 17.99 -4.36
N ARG A 120 14.72 18.96 -5.28
CA ARG A 120 15.77 19.99 -5.33
C ARG A 120 15.79 20.84 -4.07
N TYR A 121 14.62 21.18 -3.53
CA TYR A 121 14.49 21.90 -2.26
C TYR A 121 15.07 21.10 -1.09
N TYR A 122 14.61 19.85 -0.90
CA TYR A 122 15.13 18.99 0.16
C TYR A 122 16.63 18.77 0.03
N ARG A 123 17.13 18.55 -1.20
CA ARG A 123 18.56 18.42 -1.46
C ARG A 123 19.33 19.68 -1.04
N HIS A 124 18.83 20.86 -1.37
CA HIS A 124 19.47 22.12 -0.98
C HIS A 124 19.48 22.32 0.55
N SER A 125 18.36 22.02 1.21
CA SER A 125 18.27 22.05 2.68
C SER A 125 19.29 21.13 3.33
N VAL A 126 19.43 19.90 2.82
CA VAL A 126 20.44 18.95 3.31
C VAL A 126 21.85 19.48 3.07
N VAL A 127 22.16 20.01 1.89
CA VAL A 127 23.51 20.54 1.59
C VAL A 127 23.89 21.68 2.55
N ILE A 128 22.99 22.63 2.80
CA ILE A 128 23.25 23.73 3.76
C ILE A 128 23.49 23.19 5.18
N GLU A 129 22.68 22.20 5.59
CA GLU A 129 22.84 21.59 6.92
C GLU A 129 24.20 20.90 7.09
N TYR A 130 24.71 20.28 6.02
CA TYR A 130 25.99 19.57 6.05
C TYR A 130 27.20 20.46 5.78
N GLU A 131 27.04 21.70 5.29
CA GLU A 131 28.15 22.62 5.01
C GLU A 131 29.01 22.91 6.25
N HIS A 132 28.38 23.01 7.42
CA HIS A 132 29.05 23.31 8.69
C HIS A 132 29.28 22.06 9.56
N LYS A 133 28.86 20.88 9.11
CA LYS A 133 28.97 19.63 9.88
C LYS A 133 30.18 18.83 9.41
N ILE A 134 30.90 18.26 10.38
CA ILE A 134 31.98 17.32 10.11
C ILE A 134 31.38 16.09 9.41
N PRO A 135 31.95 15.62 8.29
CA PRO A 135 31.44 14.45 7.58
C PRO A 135 31.47 13.20 8.47
N SER A 136 30.46 12.35 8.32
CA SER A 136 30.46 10.99 8.90
C SER A 136 31.61 10.19 8.27
N PRO A 137 32.39 9.36 9.01
CA PRO A 137 32.18 8.88 10.39
C PRO A 137 32.86 9.70 11.50
N LEU A 138 33.63 10.74 11.16
CA LEU A 138 34.44 11.50 12.13
C LEU A 138 33.61 12.44 13.03
N ASN A 139 32.34 12.68 12.69
CA ASN A 139 31.41 13.46 13.52
C ASN A 139 31.31 12.92 14.95
N ILE A 140 31.18 11.60 15.12
CA ILE A 140 30.96 10.98 16.43
C ILE A 140 32.18 11.18 17.37
N PRO A 141 33.42 10.79 17.00
CA PRO A 141 34.56 10.98 17.88
C PRO A 141 34.88 12.46 18.14
N PHE A 142 34.71 13.34 17.14
CA PHE A 142 35.00 14.76 17.30
C PHE A 142 33.99 15.47 18.21
N ARG A 143 32.70 15.10 18.10
CA ARG A 143 31.64 15.60 18.99
C ARG A 143 31.85 15.13 20.43
N VAL A 144 32.25 13.87 20.64
CA VAL A 144 32.57 13.34 21.97
C VAL A 144 33.77 14.07 22.58
N LEU A 145 34.82 14.32 21.79
CA LEU A 145 35.99 15.08 22.23
C LEU A 145 35.64 16.53 22.59
N TYR A 146 34.82 17.19 21.77
CA TYR A 146 34.33 18.55 22.05
C TYR A 146 33.53 18.61 23.36
N ILE A 147 32.58 17.68 23.57
CA ILE A 147 31.79 17.62 24.81
C ILE A 147 32.70 17.37 26.02
N LEU A 148 33.68 16.46 25.92
CA LEU A 148 34.64 16.20 27.01
C LEU A 148 35.50 17.44 27.33
N ALA A 149 36.00 18.14 26.31
CA ALA A 149 36.77 19.36 26.49
C ALA A 149 35.94 20.48 27.13
N VAL A 150 34.69 20.65 26.69
CA VAL A 150 33.73 21.57 27.29
C VAL A 150 33.47 21.19 28.74
N VAL A 151 33.17 19.93 29.06
CA VAL A 151 32.90 19.49 30.44
C VAL A 151 34.12 19.70 31.34
N ILE A 152 35.33 19.38 30.88
CA ILE A 152 36.58 19.52 31.65
C ILE A 152 36.93 21.00 31.89
N CYS A 153 36.67 21.89 30.93
CA CYS A 153 37.01 23.31 31.04
C CYS A 153 35.88 24.12 31.70
N TYR A 154 34.62 23.82 31.38
CA TYR A 154 33.44 24.51 31.92
C TYR A 154 33.05 24.04 33.32
N LEU A 155 33.24 22.79 33.76
CA LEU A 155 32.93 22.43 35.16
C LEU A 155 33.70 23.25 36.20
N PRO A 156 35.04 23.41 36.10
CA PRO A 156 35.78 24.28 37.01
C PRO A 156 35.49 25.77 36.76
N CYS A 157 35.26 26.21 35.51
CA CYS A 157 34.85 27.58 35.23
C CYS A 157 33.43 27.90 35.74
N LEU A 158 32.46 27.00 35.68
CA LEU A 158 31.08 27.19 36.17
C LEU A 158 31.04 27.27 37.71
N LEU A 159 31.96 26.57 38.37
CA LEU A 159 32.17 26.64 39.83
C LEU A 159 32.86 27.94 40.28
N ILE A 160 33.59 28.65 39.39
CA ILE A 160 34.43 29.81 39.75
C ILE A 160 33.93 31.14 39.10
N CYS A 161 33.32 31.10 37.93
CA CYS A 161 32.85 32.22 37.09
C CYS A 161 31.54 31.80 36.40
N GLY A 162 30.38 32.24 36.91
CA GLY A 162 29.07 31.93 36.32
C GLY A 162 28.80 32.62 34.98
N CYS A 163 29.53 32.29 33.91
CA CYS A 163 29.34 32.84 32.57
C CYS A 163 28.45 31.93 31.71
N ASP A 164 27.24 32.43 31.40
CA ASP A 164 26.20 31.76 30.64
C ASP A 164 26.30 32.14 29.14
N GLU A 165 27.10 31.39 28.39
CA GLU A 165 27.32 31.59 26.94
C GLU A 165 26.32 30.80 26.05
N TYR A 166 25.44 30.01 26.69
CA TYR A 166 24.44 29.17 26.01
C TYR A 166 23.36 29.99 25.27
N LYS A 167 23.13 31.23 25.73
CA LYS A 167 21.99 32.05 25.28
C LYS A 167 22.14 32.63 23.86
N HIS A 168 23.36 32.75 23.33
CA HIS A 168 23.59 33.43 22.04
C HIS A 168 23.51 32.49 20.84
N THR A 169 23.89 31.22 21.00
CA THR A 169 23.76 30.18 19.96
C THR A 169 22.31 29.75 19.76
N ASP A 170 21.53 29.69 20.83
CA ASP A 170 20.11 29.27 20.78
C ASP A 170 19.25 30.24 19.95
N LEU A 171 19.47 31.55 20.11
CA LEU A 171 18.75 32.60 19.37
C LEU A 171 19.05 32.59 17.85
N ALA A 172 20.26 32.17 17.45
CA ALA A 172 20.61 32.03 16.04
C ALA A 172 19.98 30.78 15.41
N ILE A 173 19.91 29.68 16.18
CA ILE A 173 19.27 28.43 15.76
C ILE A 173 17.76 28.62 15.62
N GLU A 174 17.11 29.31 16.56
CA GLU A 174 15.67 29.61 16.46
C GLU A 174 15.33 30.43 15.21
N ARG A 175 16.15 31.42 14.84
CA ARG A 175 15.94 32.21 13.62
C ARG A 175 16.09 31.36 12.34
N MET A 176 17.02 30.41 12.33
CA MET A 176 17.18 29.49 11.19
C MET A 176 16.03 28.50 11.09
N LEU A 177 15.57 27.95 12.23
CA LEU A 177 14.39 27.09 12.30
C LEU A 177 13.12 27.85 11.89
N GLN A 178 13.02 29.12 12.27
CA GLN A 178 11.88 29.97 11.91
C GLN A 178 11.88 30.27 10.40
N LYS A 179 13.02 30.59 9.79
CA LYS A 179 13.13 30.71 8.33
C LYS A 179 12.71 29.43 7.62
N GLN A 180 13.20 28.27 8.07
CA GLN A 180 12.82 26.96 7.51
C GLN A 180 11.32 26.70 7.63
N ARG A 181 10.69 27.07 8.77
CA ARG A 181 9.23 26.96 8.94
C ARG A 181 8.45 27.88 8.02
N GLU A 182 8.87 29.12 7.84
CA GLU A 182 8.21 30.06 6.93
C GLU A 182 8.31 29.58 5.48
N PHE A 183 9.48 29.11 5.03
CA PHE A 183 9.62 28.51 3.70
C PHE A 183 8.80 27.23 3.53
N ALA A 184 8.73 26.38 4.57
CA ALA A 184 7.87 25.20 4.55
C ALA A 184 6.38 25.58 4.45
N LYS A 185 5.94 26.67 5.08
CA LYS A 185 4.57 27.18 4.94
C LYS A 185 4.27 27.60 3.51
N VAL A 186 5.19 28.33 2.86
CA VAL A 186 5.02 28.75 1.45
C VAL A 186 4.87 27.54 0.53
N ILE A 187 5.68 26.50 0.71
CA ILE A 187 5.57 25.27 -0.08
C ILE A 187 4.23 24.57 0.16
N ILE A 188 3.75 24.54 1.40
CA ILE A 188 2.44 23.95 1.75
C ILE A 188 1.27 24.78 1.18
N GLU A 189 1.44 26.10 1.11
CA GLU A 189 0.45 27.02 0.57
C GLU A 189 0.36 26.90 -0.96
N GLU A 190 1.51 26.79 -1.65
CA GLU A 190 1.56 26.41 -3.07
C GLU A 190 0.93 25.03 -3.31
N GLU A 191 1.18 24.05 -2.43
CA GLU A 191 0.60 22.69 -2.53
C GLU A 191 -0.94 22.73 -2.36
N LYS A 192 -1.47 23.63 -1.52
CA LYS A 192 -2.92 23.85 -1.34
C LYS A 192 -3.58 24.58 -2.50
N GLU A 193 -2.94 25.61 -3.07
CA GLU A 193 -3.46 26.30 -4.25
C GLU A 193 -3.56 25.35 -5.45
N GLU A 194 -2.59 24.44 -5.59
CA GLU A 194 -2.61 23.42 -6.63
C GLU A 194 -3.67 22.32 -6.42
N GLU A 195 -4.12 22.08 -5.19
CA GLU A 195 -5.27 21.21 -4.88
C GLU A 195 -6.60 21.89 -5.18
N HIS A 196 -6.71 23.21 -4.97
CA HIS A 196 -7.93 23.98 -5.25
C HIS A 196 -8.21 24.19 -6.75
N ILE A 197 -7.21 24.00 -7.62
CA ILE A 197 -7.31 24.17 -9.08
C ILE A 197 -7.67 22.84 -9.80
N LYS A 198 -7.69 21.71 -9.10
CA LYS A 198 -8.13 20.39 -9.62
C LYS A 198 -9.57 20.07 -9.26
#